data_AF-A0A2S8V0W0-F1
#
_entry.id   AF-A0A2S8V0W0-F1
#
_cell.length_a   1.000
_cell.length_b   1.000
_cell.length_c   1.000
_cell.angle_alpha   90.00
_cell.angle_beta   90.00
_cell.angle_gamma   90.00
#
_symmetry.space_group_name_H-M   'P 1'
#
loop_
_entity.id
_entity.type
_entity.pdbx_description
1 polymer ?
#
loop_
_entity_poly.entity_id
_entity_poly.type
_entity_poly.pdbx_seq_one_letter_code
_entity_poly.pdbx_strand_id
1 'polypeptide(L)'
;MRYYISNKDSLKSTIEEIKTYSKTYENDKVTVIDLRKSHSQYLDQEPYIIIVQVERDTENIGRKCEYKEEKIVGFFEDEEE
;
A
#
# COMPACT_ATOMS: atom_id res chain seq x y z
N MET A 1 10.22 -0.23 5.96
CA MET A 1 9.65 0.97 5.30
C MET A 1 9.19 0.53 3.91
N ARG A 2 7.99 0.92 3.46
CA ARG A 2 7.46 0.60 2.13
C ARG A 2 7.14 1.90 1.37
N TYR A 3 7.34 1.88 0.06
CA TYR A 3 7.13 3.02 -0.83
C TYR A 3 6.03 2.68 -1.83
N TYR A 4 5.08 3.58 -2.00
CA TYR A 4 4.00 3.46 -2.97
C TYR A 4 3.91 4.73 -3.80
N ILE A 5 3.49 4.57 -5.06
CA ILE A 5 3.26 5.67 -5.98
C ILE A 5 1.77 5.68 -6.31
N SER A 6 1.12 6.83 -6.21
CA SER A 6 -0.29 6.98 -6.57
C SER A 6 -0.55 8.33 -7.22
N ASN A 7 -1.60 8.41 -8.01
CA ASN A 7 -2.06 9.66 -8.62
C ASN A 7 -2.99 10.40 -7.67
N LYS A 8 -3.18 11.70 -7.91
CA LYS A 8 -4.02 12.56 -7.06
C LYS A 8 -5.44 12.02 -6.88
N ASP A 9 -6.07 11.59 -7.97
CA ASP A 9 -7.45 11.10 -7.99
C ASP A 9 -7.64 9.81 -7.18
N SER A 10 -6.64 8.93 -7.18
CA SER A 10 -6.70 7.63 -6.49
C SER A 10 -6.01 7.63 -5.13
N LEU A 11 -5.36 8.73 -4.74
CA LEU A 11 -4.51 8.81 -3.56
C LEU A 11 -5.20 8.33 -2.28
N LYS A 12 -6.45 8.74 -2.08
CA LYS A 12 -7.22 8.39 -0.88
C LYS A 12 -7.51 6.88 -0.83
N SER A 13 -7.96 6.29 -1.95
CA SER A 13 -8.19 4.85 -2.06
C SER A 13 -6.91 4.07 -1.81
N THR A 14 -5.82 4.48 -2.48
CA THR A 14 -4.53 3.81 -2.33
C THR A 14 -4.02 3.83 -0.89
N ILE A 15 -4.18 4.93 -0.15
CA ILE A 15 -3.80 4.99 1.27
C ILE A 15 -4.64 4.02 2.13
N GLU A 16 -5.94 3.92 1.86
CA GLU A 16 -6.84 2.99 2.56
C GLU A 16 -6.48 1.53 2.27
N GLU A 17 -6.21 1.21 1.00
CA GLU A 17 -5.74 -0.11 0.58
C GLU A 17 -4.39 -0.44 1.23
N ILE A 18 -3.42 0.47 1.20
CA ILE A 18 -2.12 0.27 1.86
C ILE A 18 -2.30 0.00 3.35
N LYS A 19 -3.17 0.73 4.05
CA LYS A 19 -3.45 0.49 5.48
C LYS A 19 -4.06 -0.88 5.73
N THR A 20 -4.91 -1.34 4.82
CA THR A 20 -5.62 -2.62 4.94
C THR A 20 -4.71 -3.80 4.67
N TYR A 21 -3.92 -3.74 3.59
CA TYR A 21 -3.03 -4.81 3.13
C TYR A 21 -1.63 -4.80 3.76
N SER A 22 -1.21 -3.69 4.38
CA SER A 22 0.09 -3.64 5.06
C SER A 22 0.06 -4.29 6.44
N LYS A 23 -1.12 -4.45 7.04
CA LYS A 23 -1.31 -5.22 8.27
C LYS A 23 -1.22 -6.71 7.94
N THR A 24 -0.32 -7.42 8.60
CA THR A 24 -0.21 -8.88 8.52
C THR A 24 -0.81 -9.52 9.78
N TYR A 25 -0.65 -8.86 10.93
CA TYR A 25 -1.22 -9.23 12.22
C TYR A 25 -2.28 -8.23 12.67
N GLU A 26 -3.21 -8.68 13.52
CA GLU A 26 -4.36 -7.89 14.00
C GLU A 26 -3.92 -6.55 14.61
N ASN A 27 -2.78 -6.57 15.32
CA ASN A 27 -2.24 -5.43 16.04
C ASN A 27 -1.12 -4.70 15.28
N ASP A 28 -0.84 -5.06 14.02
CA ASP A 28 0.15 -4.32 13.23
C ASP A 28 -0.26 -2.85 13.10
N LYS A 29 0.65 -1.96 13.45
CA LYS A 29 0.44 -0.51 13.32
C LYS A 29 1.03 -0.05 12.00
N VAL A 30 0.15 0.42 11.11
CA VAL A 30 0.53 0.99 9.83
C VAL A 30 0.41 2.50 9.90
N THR A 31 1.55 3.18 9.85
CA THR A 31 1.63 4.63 9.94
C THR A 31 2.16 5.18 8.61
N VAL A 32 1.42 6.12 8.02
CA VAL A 32 1.93 6.92 6.89
C VAL A 32 2.85 7.97 7.48
N ILE A 33 4.13 7.88 7.15
CA ILE A 33 5.19 8.72 7.74
C ILE A 33 5.59 9.87 6.83
N ASP A 34 5.35 9.74 5.52
CA ASP A 34 5.62 10.82 4.56
C ASP A 34 4.69 10.70 3.35
N LEU A 35 4.27 11.85 2.83
CA LEU A 35 3.47 11.96 1.62
C LEU A 35 3.96 13.18 0.85
N ARG A 36 4.61 12.95 -0.29
CA ARG A 36 5.23 14.00 -1.07
C ARG A 36 4.87 13.87 -2.53
N LYS A 37 4.64 15.00 -3.18
CA LYS A 37 4.53 15.04 -4.64
C LYS A 37 5.90 14.86 -5.24
N SER A 38 6.01 13.98 -6.23
CA SER A 38 7.17 13.93 -7.11
C SER A 38 6.83 14.62 -8.42
N HIS A 39 7.64 15.61 -8.76
CA HIS A 39 7.60 16.24 -10.06
C HIS A 39 8.32 15.30 -11.04
N SER A 40 7.56 14.50 -11.77
CA SER A 40 8.10 13.69 -12.86
C SER A 40 7.98 14.48 -14.15
N GLN A 41 9.10 14.65 -14.85
CA GLN A 41 9.10 15.25 -16.19
C GLN A 41 8.56 14.29 -17.27
N TYR A 42 8.33 13.02 -16.90
CA TYR A 42 7.98 11.93 -17.81
C TYR A 42 6.54 11.42 -17.64
N LEU A 43 5.80 11.93 -16.65
CA LEU A 43 4.41 11.54 -16.41
C LEU A 43 3.52 12.75 -16.64
N ASP A 44 2.43 12.55 -17.39
CA ASP A 44 1.41 13.57 -17.66
C ASP A 44 0.75 14.12 -16.38
N GLN A 45 0.81 13.36 -15.28
CA GLN A 45 0.32 13.74 -13.97
C GLN A 45 1.46 13.75 -12.95
N GLU A 46 1.38 14.63 -11.96
CA GLU A 46 2.30 14.64 -10.82
C GLU A 46 1.99 13.47 -9.87
N PRO A 47 2.79 12.39 -9.84
CA PRO A 47 2.57 11.31 -8.88
C PRO A 47 2.88 11.73 -7.45
N TYR A 48 2.19 11.12 -6.51
CA TYR A 48 2.46 11.17 -5.07
C TYR A 48 3.25 9.95 -4.64
N ILE A 49 4.33 10.18 -3.92
CA ILE A 49 5.08 9.15 -3.20
C ILE A 49 4.52 9.08 -1.79
N ILE A 50 4.07 7.89 -1.42
CA ILE A 50 3.54 7.56 -0.09
C ILE A 50 4.56 6.67 0.60
N ILE A 51 5.03 7.08 1.77
CA ILE A 51 5.97 6.30 2.57
C ILE A 51 5.27 5.83 3.83
N VAL A 52 5.32 4.51 4.04
CA VAL A 52 4.62 3.86 5.14
C VAL A 52 5.58 3.04 5.99
N GLN A 53 5.43 3.18 7.30
CA GLN A 53 6.08 2.35 8.30
C GLN A 53 5.06 1.38 8.88
N VAL A 54 5.45 0.11 8.92
CA VAL A 54 4.68 -0.96 9.55
C VAL A 54 5.46 -1.40 10.76
N GLU A 55 4.91 -1.17 11.94
CA GLU A 55 5.42 -1.70 13.18
C GLU A 55 4.68 -2.99 13.47
N ARG A 56 5.44 -4.10 13.44
CA ARG A 56 4.88 -5.42 13.71
C ARG A 56 4.70 -5.60 15.19
N ASP A 57 3.56 -6.14 15.57
CA ASP A 57 3.32 -6.53 16.95
C ASP A 57 4.13 -7.79 17.27
N THR A 58 5.29 -7.61 17.88
CA THR A 58 6.20 -8.71 18.25
C THR A 58 5.78 -9.45 19.51
N GLU A 59 4.80 -8.92 20.26
CA GLU A 59 4.26 -9.56 21.47
C GLU A 59 3.11 -10.53 21.15
N ASN A 60 2.37 -10.30 20.06
CA ASN A 60 1.16 -11.05 19.69
C ASN A 60 1.26 -11.68 18.29
N ILE A 61 2.40 -12.33 18.01
CA ILE A 61 2.71 -13.03 16.74
C ILE A 61 1.72 -14.19 16.46
N GLY A 62 0.89 -14.57 17.44
CA GLY A 62 -0.06 -15.68 17.35
C GLY A 62 -1.41 -15.37 16.71
N ARG A 63 -1.78 -14.08 16.56
CA ARG A 63 -3.04 -13.66 15.93
C ARG A 63 -2.78 -13.00 14.58
N LYS A 64 -2.60 -13.84 13.56
CA LYS A 64 -2.68 -13.38 12.17
C LYS A 64 -4.06 -12.78 11.96
N CYS A 65 -4.14 -11.67 11.24
CA CYS A 65 -5.43 -11.20 10.74
C CYS A 65 -6.07 -12.34 9.92
N GLU A 66 -7.32 -12.67 10.22
CA GLU A 66 -8.14 -13.50 9.34
C GLU A 66 -8.52 -12.68 8.09
N TYR A 67 -7.55 -12.40 7.23
CA TYR A 67 -7.86 -12.03 5.86
C TYR A 67 -8.42 -13.30 5.23
N LYS A 68 -9.74 -13.34 5.01
CA LYS A 68 -10.25 -14.14 3.90
C LYS A 68 -9.43 -13.71 2.70
N GLU A 69 -8.62 -14.61 2.16
CA GLU A 69 -8.01 -14.47 0.85
C GLU A 69 -9.14 -14.39 -0.19
N GLU A 70 -9.89 -13.29 -0.22
CA GLU A 70 -10.51 -12.83 -1.44
C GLU A 70 -9.37 -12.28 -2.29
N LYS A 71 -8.72 -13.25 -2.93
CA LYS A 71 -7.98 -13.18 -4.18
C LYS A 71 -8.47 -11.97 -4.97
N ILE A 72 -7.82 -10.81 -4.80
CA ILE A 72 -8.02 -9.68 -5.72
C ILE A 72 -7.42 -10.14 -7.04
N VAL A 73 -8.32 -10.62 -7.90
CA VAL A 73 -8.08 -10.84 -9.31
C VAL A 73 -7.90 -9.45 -9.93
N GLY A 74 -6.64 -9.10 -10.23
CA GLY A 74 -6.27 -7.89 -10.94
C GLY A 74 -5.29 -8.25 -12.05
N PHE A 75 -5.86 -8.45 -13.23
CA PHE A 75 -5.25 -8.88 -14.46
C PHE A 75 -4.08 -7.97 -14.89
N PHE A 76 -2.90 -8.56 -15.10
CA PHE A 76 -2.06 -8.18 -16.22
C PHE A 76 -2.08 -9.40 -17.15
N GLU A 77 -2.78 -9.28 -18.27
CA GLU A 77 -2.48 -10.12 -19.43
C GLU A 77 -1.04 -9.80 -19.81
N ASP A 78 -0.11 -10.70 -19.48
CA ASP A 78 1.12 -10.82 -20.24
C ASP A 78 0.72 -11.32 -21.63
N GLU A 79 0.34 -10.39 -22.49
CA GLU A 79 0.43 -10.59 -23.94
C GLU A 79 1.91 -10.45 -24.30
N GLU A 80 2.68 -11.52 -24.07
CA GLU A 80 3.95 -11.76 -24.77
C GLU A 80 3.76 -12.92 -25.76
N GLU A 81 3.58 -12.49 -27.02
CA GLU A 81 3.90 -13.13 -28.32
C GLU A 81 3.00 -14.24 -28.89
#